data_AF-A0A2N5CP77-F1
#
_entry.id   AF-A0A2N5CP77-F1
#
_cell.length_a   1.000
_cell.length_b   1.000
_cell.length_c   1.000
_cell.angle_alpha   90.00
_cell.angle_beta   90.00
_cell.angle_gamma   90.00
#
_symmetry.space_group_name_H-M   'P 1'
#
loop_
_entity.id
_entity.type
_entity.pdbx_description
1 polymer ?
#
loop_
_entity_poly.entity_id
_entity_poly.type
_entity_poly.pdbx_seq_one_letter_code
_entity_poly.pdbx_strand_id
1 'polypeptide(L)'
;MMAIRRNPAPIEMSALTEGASSSTERMVRFSIAPVPGNQWVWRTFGLDGQLRAHGVALNRKQAAALVIRDIIGLAAAPLSNPSLGRPTKAA
;
A
#
# COMPACT_ATOMS: atom_id res chain seq x y z
N MET A 1 -16.82 -35.20 51.03
CA MET A 1 -15.97 -34.79 49.89
C MET A 1 -16.85 -34.16 48.83
N MET A 2 -16.87 -32.82 48.73
CA MET A 2 -17.61 -32.07 47.70
C MET A 2 -16.67 -31.05 47.08
N ALA A 3 -16.48 -31.15 45.76
CA ALA A 3 -15.55 -30.31 45.00
C ALA A 3 -16.16 -28.94 44.69
N ILE A 4 -15.51 -27.88 45.14
CA ILE A 4 -15.84 -26.48 44.83
C ILE A 4 -15.33 -26.19 43.41
N ARG A 5 -16.22 -26.12 42.42
CA ARG A 5 -15.87 -25.62 41.09
C ARG A 5 -15.75 -24.09 41.14
N ARG A 6 -14.54 -23.58 40.88
CA ARG A 6 -14.29 -22.16 40.66
C ARG A 6 -14.96 -21.75 39.35
N ASN A 7 -15.84 -20.75 39.39
CA ASN A 7 -16.43 -20.11 38.22
C ASN A 7 -15.60 -18.84 37.91
N PRO A 8 -14.78 -18.80 36.85
CA PRO A 8 -14.13 -17.56 36.42
C PRO A 8 -15.11 -16.67 35.62
N ALA A 9 -14.93 -15.36 35.76
CA ALA A 9 -15.77 -14.27 35.27
C ALA A 9 -16.12 -14.31 33.76
N PRO A 10 -17.22 -13.67 33.32
CA PRO A 10 -17.43 -13.35 31.91
C PRO A 10 -16.40 -12.31 31.49
N ILE A 11 -15.48 -12.69 30.60
CA ILE A 11 -14.60 -11.75 29.92
C ILE A 11 -15.45 -11.10 28.83
N GLU A 12 -15.81 -9.83 29.04
CA GLU A 12 -16.53 -9.05 28.05
C GLU A 12 -15.73 -8.98 26.74
N MET A 13 -16.40 -9.41 25.67
CA MET A 13 -15.98 -9.15 24.30
C MET A 13 -15.98 -7.64 24.06
N SER A 14 -14.82 -7.01 24.21
CA SER A 14 -14.51 -5.75 23.54
C SER A 14 -13.39 -6.01 22.55
N ALA A 15 -13.79 -6.63 21.44
CA ALA A 15 -13.06 -6.51 20.19
C ALA A 15 -13.07 -5.04 19.78
N LEU A 16 -12.04 -4.30 20.18
CA LEU A 16 -11.61 -3.09 19.47
C LEU A 16 -10.31 -3.41 18.73
N THR A 17 -10.41 -4.42 17.85
CA THR A 17 -9.58 -4.45 16.64
C THR A 17 -10.18 -3.44 15.67
N GLU A 18 -10.00 -2.15 15.94
CA GLU A 18 -10.24 -1.09 14.95
C GLU A 18 -9.10 -0.09 15.03
N GLY A 19 -7.93 -0.62 14.72
CA GLY A 19 -6.77 0.15 14.26
C GLY A 19 -6.32 -0.39 12.90
N ALA A 20 -7.27 -0.72 12.02
CA ALA A 20 -7.01 -0.82 10.59
C ALA A 20 -6.64 0.58 10.09
N SER A 21 -5.42 1.02 10.42
CA SER A 21 -4.82 2.16 9.75
C SER A 21 -4.70 1.75 8.30
N SER A 22 -5.54 2.38 7.49
CA SER A 22 -5.62 2.35 6.04
C SER A 22 -4.24 2.60 5.42
N SER A 23 -3.39 1.58 5.46
CA SER A 23 -2.45 1.30 4.40
C SER A 23 -3.31 0.84 3.23
N THR A 24 -4.08 1.76 2.64
CA THR A 24 -4.68 1.54 1.32
C THR A 24 -3.49 1.38 0.41
N GLU A 25 -3.05 0.13 0.31
CA GLU A 25 -1.99 -0.33 -0.55
C GLU A 25 -2.29 0.28 -1.91
N ARG A 26 -1.43 1.21 -2.34
CA ARG A 26 -1.55 1.88 -3.62
C ARG A 26 -1.32 0.81 -4.68
N MET A 27 -2.33 0.02 -4.99
CA MET A 27 -2.20 -1.08 -5.93
C MET A 27 -1.85 -0.48 -7.29
N VAL A 28 -0.66 -0.85 -7.78
CA VAL A 28 -0.13 -0.41 -9.06
C VAL A 28 -0.35 -1.52 -10.06
N ARG A 29 -1.12 -1.23 -11.12
CA ARG A 29 -1.17 -2.11 -12.29
C ARG A 29 -0.05 -1.72 -13.24
N PHE A 30 0.48 -2.66 -14.01
CA PHE A 30 1.51 -2.37 -15.00
C PHE A 30 1.34 -3.19 -16.26
N SER A 31 1.95 -2.72 -17.35
CA SER A 31 2.04 -3.46 -18.61
C SER A 31 3.46 -3.35 -19.18
N ILE A 32 3.96 -4.46 -19.73
CA ILE A 32 5.24 -4.51 -20.45
C ILE A 32 4.99 -5.20 -21.79
N ALA A 33 5.25 -4.51 -22.90
CA ALA A 33 4.97 -5.01 -24.23
C ALA A 33 6.14 -4.74 -25.20
N PRO A 34 6.46 -5.67 -26.11
CA PRO A 34 7.43 -5.41 -27.17
C PRO A 34 6.85 -4.40 -28.17
N VAL A 35 7.72 -3.59 -28.76
CA VAL A 35 7.39 -2.66 -29.86
C VAL A 35 8.41 -2.84 -31.00
N PRO A 36 8.10 -2.37 -32.23
CA PRO A 36 9.02 -2.46 -33.35
C PRO A 36 10.40 -1.87 -33.02
N GLY A 37 11.46 -2.46 -33.56
CA GLY A 37 12.84 -2.03 -33.31
C GLY A 37 13.48 -2.64 -32.05
N ASN A 38 13.05 -3.83 -31.64
CA ASN A 38 13.61 -4.61 -30.53
C ASN A 38 13.56 -3.90 -29.15
N GLN A 39 12.62 -2.98 -29.01
CA GLN A 39 12.41 -2.18 -27.81
C GLN A 39 11.19 -2.68 -27.03
N TRP A 40 11.10 -2.27 -25.77
CA TRP A 40 10.04 -2.65 -24.86
C TRP A 40 9.42 -1.41 -24.23
N VAL A 41 8.11 -1.25 -24.38
CA VAL A 41 7.35 -0.22 -23.68
C VAL A 41 6.92 -0.76 -22.33
N TRP A 42 7.07 0.04 -21.29
CA TRP A 42 6.52 -0.21 -19.97
C TRP A 42 5.59 0.94 -19.57
N ARG A 43 4.55 0.61 -18.79
CA ARG A 43 3.56 1.56 -18.27
C ARG A 43 3.14 1.12 -16.88
N THR A 44 2.93 2.08 -15.98
CA THR A 44 2.33 1.89 -14.65
C THR A 44 1.05 2.70 -14.53
N PHE A 45 0.08 2.16 -13.81
CA PHE A 45 -1.25 2.72 -13.67
C PHE A 45 -1.64 2.79 -12.19
N GLY A 46 -2.40 3.81 -11.84
CA GLY A 46 -3.05 3.92 -10.54
C GLY A 46 -4.24 2.97 -10.39
N LEU A 47 -4.84 2.98 -9.19
CA LEU A 47 -6.08 2.26 -8.88
C LEU A 47 -7.28 2.71 -9.73
N ASP A 48 -7.28 3.97 -10.12
CA ASP A 48 -8.25 4.60 -11.02
C ASP A 48 -8.04 4.23 -12.50
N GLY A 49 -7.00 3.44 -12.79
CA GLY A 49 -6.60 3.09 -14.15
C GLY A 49 -5.88 4.23 -14.90
N GLN A 50 -5.60 5.37 -14.24
CA GLN A 50 -4.89 6.47 -14.88
C GLN A 50 -3.41 6.12 -15.06
N LEU A 51 -2.88 6.50 -16.22
CA LEU A 51 -1.47 6.32 -16.54
C LEU A 51 -0.63 7.21 -15.64
N ARG A 52 0.33 6.61 -14.92
CA ARG A 52 1.19 7.34 -13.99
C ARG A 52 2.58 7.58 -14.57
N ALA A 53 3.22 6.51 -15.01
CA ALA A 53 4.54 6.57 -15.64
C ALA A 53 4.59 5.61 -16.82
N HIS A 54 5.44 5.95 -17.79
CA HIS A 54 5.72 5.08 -18.92
C HIS A 54 7.10 5.38 -19.50
N GLY A 55 7.60 4.47 -20.32
CA GLY A 55 8.81 4.69 -21.09
C GLY A 55 9.13 3.55 -22.02
N VAL A 56 10.29 3.66 -22.66
CA VAL A 56 10.85 2.64 -23.56
C VAL A 56 12.16 2.12 -22.96
N ALA A 57 12.41 0.83 -23.09
CA ALA A 57 13.62 0.14 -22.65
C ALA A 57 14.19 -0.74 -23.77
N LEU A 58 15.49 -1.02 -23.72
CA LEU A 58 16.17 -1.81 -24.76
C LEU A 58 15.81 -3.30 -24.69
N ASN A 59 15.33 -3.79 -23.55
CA ASN A 59 14.91 -5.17 -23.39
C ASN A 59 13.88 -5.31 -22.26
N ARG A 60 13.23 -6.49 -22.22
CA ARG A 60 12.20 -6.83 -21.22
C ARG A 60 12.69 -6.70 -19.78
N LYS A 61 13.95 -7.07 -19.50
CA LYS A 61 14.50 -7.03 -18.13
C LYS A 61 14.65 -5.59 -17.65
N GLN A 62 15.15 -4.70 -18.49
CA GLN A 62 15.23 -3.27 -18.20
C GLN A 62 13.84 -2.66 -17.99
N ALA A 63 12.86 -3.01 -18.85
CA ALA A 63 11.48 -2.58 -18.67
C ALA A 63 10.91 -2.99 -17.30
N ALA A 64 11.15 -4.24 -16.88
CA ALA A 64 10.72 -4.73 -15.57
C ALA A 64 11.42 -4.01 -14.40
N ALA A 65 12.72 -3.75 -14.51
CA ALA A 65 13.46 -3.01 -13.49
C ALA A 65 12.92 -1.58 -13.30
N LEU A 66 12.52 -0.91 -14.39
CA LEU A 66 11.92 0.42 -14.33
C LEU A 66 10.54 0.40 -13.67
N VAL A 67 9.70 -0.59 -13.97
CA VAL A 67 8.42 -0.79 -13.28
C VAL A 67 8.63 -1.01 -11.78
N ILE A 68 9.57 -1.88 -11.38
CA ILE A 68 9.87 -2.15 -9.97
C ILE A 68 10.36 -0.89 -9.27
N ARG A 69 11.26 -0.12 -9.90
CA ARG A 69 11.75 1.16 -9.37
C ARG A 69 10.61 2.15 -9.12
N ASP A 70 9.66 2.25 -10.06
CA ASP A 70 8.48 3.11 -9.92
C ASP A 70 7.61 2.67 -8.73
N ILE A 71 7.35 1.36 -8.61
CA ILE A 71 6.57 0.78 -7.50
C ILE A 71 7.25 1.05 -6.15
N ILE A 72 8.57 0.84 -6.04
CA ILE A 72 9.31 1.10 -4.80
C ILE A 72 9.29 2.60 -4.45
N GLY A 73 9.42 3.47 -5.44
CA GLY A 73 9.30 4.92 -5.25
C GLY A 73 7.94 5.33 -4.66
N LEU A 74 6.87 4.61 -4.99
CA LEU A 74 5.54 4.84 -4.43
C LEU A 74 5.40 4.40 -2.98
N ALA A 75 6.07 3.32 -2.58
CA ALA A 75 6.10 2.84 -1.21
C ALA A 75 6.98 3.73 -0.31
N ALA A 76 8.02 4.36 -0.87
CA ALA A 76 8.93 5.26 -0.16
C ALA A 76 8.41 6.71 -0.04
N ALA A 77 7.35 7.08 -0.77
CA ALA A 77 6.76 8.41 -0.67
C ALA A 77 6.13 8.60 0.73
N PRO A 78 6.55 9.61 1.52
CA PRO A 78 6.03 9.83 2.87
C PRO A 78 4.51 9.95 2.85
N LEU A 79 3.85 9.27 3.81
CA LEU A 79 2.48 9.59 4.19
C LEU A 79 2.50 11.02 4.74
N SER A 80 2.26 12.02 3.89
CA SER A 80 1.82 13.32 4.38
C SER A 80 0.53 13.08 5.15
N ASN A 81 0.64 12.96 6.45
CA ASN A 81 -0.48 12.88 7.38
C ASN A 81 -0.91 14.34 7.65
N PRO A 82 -2.02 14.85 7.09
CA PRO A 82 -2.50 16.19 7.43
C PRO A 82 -3.09 16.30 8.85
N SER A 83 -3.05 15.24 9.66
CA SER A 83 -3.65 15.18 11.00
C SER A 83 -2.61 15.26 12.12
N LEU A 84 -1.81 16.33 12.13
CA LEU A 84 -1.34 16.90 13.39
C LEU A 84 -1.99 18.26 13.53
N GLY A 85 -3.26 18.22 13.93
CA GLY A 85 -4.00 19.38 14.38
C GLY A 85 -3.16 20.11 15.43
N ARG A 86 -2.84 21.35 15.09
CA ARG A 86 -2.41 22.46 15.94
C ARG A 86 -2.72 22.20 17.43
N PRO A 87 -1.74 22.25 18.36
CA PRO A 87 -2.09 22.39 19.76
C PRO A 87 -2.81 23.73 19.92
N THR A 88 -4.13 23.68 20.08
CA THR A 88 -4.89 24.77 20.68
C THR A 88 -4.41 24.91 22.11
N LYS A 89 -3.42 25.77 22.33
CA LYS A 89 -3.26 26.42 23.63
C LYS A 89 -4.45 27.37 23.78
N ALA A 90 -5.49 26.88 24.45
CA ALA A 90 -6.58 27.67 24.98
C ALA A 90 -6.53 27.56 26.51
N ALA A 91 -6.75 28.70 27.16
CA ALA A 91 -6.76 28.99 28.60
C ALA A 91 -5.39 29.06 29.28
#